data_AF-A0A2V8ZW21-F1
#
_entry.id   AF-A0A2V8ZW21-F1
#
_cell.length_a   1.000
_cell.length_b   1.000
_cell.length_c   1.000
_cell.angle_alpha   90.00
_cell.angle_beta   90.00
_cell.angle_gamma   90.00
#
_symmetry.space_group_name_H-M   'P 1'
#
loop_
_entity.id
_entity.type
_entity.pdbx_description
1 polymer ?
#
loop_
_entity_poly.entity_id
_entity_poly.type
_entity_poly.pdbx_seq_one_letter_code
_entity_poly.pdbx_strand_id
1 'polypeptide(L)'
;MYSSIEDLYRWNQALTHSNLFSEELRKKIFTPGLGDWSYGWFVTRIARGQPGEGSMMAEMRGDMPGNFFAWILRYPEQDDVIIVLRNGYGSTERLEQNLQAILFDREPHLPRRSPLDIAAQVGWVSVNWIVAHRFLSSLIVILIVFWSAWAIRRRMGSETLLTRKP
;
A
#
# COMPACT_ATOMS: atom_id res chain seq x y z
N MET A 1 6.55 -22.69 -7.80
CA MET A 1 7.39 -22.67 -6.57
C MET A 1 6.61 -21.92 -5.51
N TYR A 2 6.66 -22.35 -4.25
CA TYR A 2 6.17 -21.59 -3.10
C TYR A 2 7.37 -21.07 -2.31
N SER A 3 7.29 -19.84 -1.81
CA SER A 3 8.38 -19.17 -1.11
C SER A 3 7.84 -18.05 -0.21
N SER A 4 8.73 -17.41 0.56
CA SER A 4 8.44 -16.27 1.42
C SER A 4 9.27 -15.04 1.02
N ILE A 5 8.96 -13.86 1.56
CA ILE A 5 9.78 -12.65 1.34
C ILE A 5 11.20 -12.88 1.87
N GLU A 6 11.36 -13.56 3.00
CA GLU A 6 12.67 -13.86 3.60
C GLU A 6 13.49 -14.81 2.72
N ASP A 7 12.86 -15.85 2.16
CA ASP A 7 13.54 -16.77 1.24
C ASP A 7 13.94 -16.09 -0.06
N LEU A 8 13.08 -15.23 -0.63
CA LEU A 8 13.40 -14.45 -1.82
C LEU A 8 14.49 -13.41 -1.56
N TYR A 9 14.54 -12.84 -0.35
CA TYR A 9 15.62 -11.96 0.07
C TYR A 9 16.95 -12.73 0.19
N ARG A 10 16.94 -13.91 0.83
CA ARG A 10 18.11 -14.80 0.88
C ARG A 10 18.55 -15.24 -0.51
N TRP A 11 17.61 -15.49 -1.42
CA TRP A 11 17.90 -15.79 -2.82
C TRP A 11 18.58 -14.61 -3.52
N ASN A 12 18.12 -13.38 -3.31
CA ASN A 12 18.81 -12.18 -3.81
C ASN A 12 20.25 -12.08 -3.28
N GLN A 13 20.42 -12.24 -1.96
CA GLN A 13 21.73 -12.20 -1.30
C GLN A 13 22.66 -13.30 -1.82
N ALA A 14 22.13 -14.51 -2.05
CA ALA A 14 22.85 -15.62 -2.64
C ALA A 14 23.31 -15.32 -4.07
N LEU A 15 22.45 -14.71 -4.90
CA LEU A 15 22.82 -14.30 -6.26
C LEU A 15 23.91 -13.23 -6.31
N THR A 16 23.98 -12.34 -5.31
CA THR A 16 24.99 -11.27 -5.25
C THR A 16 26.28 -11.69 -4.56
N HIS A 17 26.21 -12.38 -3.42
CA HIS A 17 27.35 -12.51 -2.50
C HIS A 17 27.88 -13.93 -2.31
N SER A 18 27.22 -14.93 -2.87
CA SER A 18 27.68 -16.32 -2.73
C SER A 18 28.45 -16.82 -3.96
N ASN A 19 29.12 -17.95 -3.79
CA ASN A 19 29.77 -18.70 -4.87
C ASN A 19 28.81 -19.71 -5.53
N LEU A 20 27.49 -19.54 -5.42
CA LEU A 20 26.50 -20.42 -6.07
C LEU A 20 26.67 -20.45 -7.60
N PHE A 21 27.08 -19.32 -8.18
CA PHE A 21 27.40 -19.21 -9.59
C PHE A 21 28.82 -18.67 -9.75
N SER A 22 29.53 -19.11 -10.80
CA SER A 22 30.78 -18.46 -11.18
C SER A 22 30.52 -16.99 -11.53
N GLU A 23 31.51 -16.13 -11.35
CA GLU A 23 31.38 -14.71 -11.70
C GLU A 23 31.00 -14.53 -13.18
N GLU A 24 31.55 -15.37 -14.07
CA GLU A 24 31.22 -15.36 -15.49
C GLU A 24 29.74 -15.69 -15.73
N LEU A 25 29.22 -16.73 -15.08
CA LEU A 25 27.82 -17.11 -15.23
C LEU A 25 26.89 -16.03 -14.65
N ARG A 26 27.24 -15.47 -13.49
CA ARG A 26 26.50 -14.36 -12.87
C ARG A 26 26.44 -13.15 -13.80
N LYS A 27 27.55 -12.79 -14.44
CA LYS A 27 27.59 -11.72 -15.46
C LYS A 27 26.65 -12.03 -16.62
N LYS A 28 26.64 -13.26 -17.13
CA LYS A 28 25.73 -13.64 -18.23
C LYS A 28 24.25 -13.58 -17.81
N ILE A 29 23.90 -14.02 -16.59
CA ILE A 29 22.51 -13.96 -16.06
C ILE A 29 21.98 -12.52 -16.03
N PHE A 30 22.82 -11.55 -15.65
CA PHE A 30 22.43 -10.15 -15.53
C PHE A 30 22.93 -9.27 -16.67
N THR A 31 23.31 -9.86 -17.80
CA THR A 31 23.55 -9.10 -19.04
C THR A 31 22.27 -9.15 -19.88
N PRO A 32 21.71 -7.99 -20.31
CA PRO A 32 20.54 -7.95 -21.18
C PRO A 32 20.78 -8.77 -22.45
N GLY A 33 19.84 -9.66 -22.76
CA GLY A 33 19.80 -10.37 -24.03
C GLY A 33 18.90 -9.67 -25.06
N LEU A 34 18.37 -10.45 -26.01
CA LEU A 34 17.43 -9.91 -27.00
C LEU A 34 16.12 -9.49 -26.32
N GLY A 35 15.69 -8.25 -26.55
CA GLY A 35 14.46 -7.72 -25.95
C GLY A 35 14.55 -7.61 -24.43
N ASP A 36 15.74 -7.34 -23.91
CA ASP A 36 16.06 -7.22 -22.48
C ASP A 36 15.87 -8.53 -21.67
N TRP A 37 15.55 -9.65 -22.33
CA TRP A 37 15.40 -10.95 -21.69
C TRP A 37 16.74 -11.68 -21.63
N SER A 38 17.11 -12.11 -20.43
CA SER A 38 18.31 -12.91 -20.17
C SER A 38 17.95 -14.29 -19.61
N TYR A 39 18.81 -14.90 -18.78
CA TYR A 39 18.56 -16.23 -18.18
C TYR A 39 17.48 -16.17 -17.09
N GLY A 40 16.23 -15.98 -17.51
CA GLY A 40 15.07 -15.90 -16.62
C GLY A 40 15.01 -14.58 -15.84
N TRP A 41 15.44 -13.48 -16.45
CA TRP A 41 15.32 -12.12 -15.91
C TRP A 41 15.08 -11.14 -17.06
N PHE A 42 14.20 -10.15 -16.84
CA PHE A 42 14.20 -8.94 -17.65
C PHE A 42 15.24 -7.98 -17.08
N VAL A 43 16.27 -7.66 -17.85
CA VAL A 43 17.37 -6.80 -17.42
C VAL A 43 17.37 -5.53 -18.25
N THR A 44 17.06 -4.41 -17.62
CA THR A 44 16.93 -3.10 -18.29
C THR A 44 17.77 -2.04 -17.57
N ARG A 45 18.00 -0.91 -18.24
CA ARG A 45 18.51 0.30 -17.58
C ARG A 45 17.34 1.25 -17.36
N ILE A 46 17.20 1.77 -16.14
CA ILE A 46 16.07 2.63 -15.80
C ILE A 46 16.12 3.91 -16.64
N ALA A 47 14.98 4.21 -17.27
CA ALA A 47 14.83 5.36 -18.14
C ALA A 47 14.92 6.69 -17.39
N ARG A 48 15.25 7.76 -18.13
CA ARG A 48 15.32 9.12 -17.61
C ARG A 48 14.00 9.56 -17.00
N GLY A 49 14.06 10.22 -15.84
CA GLY A 49 12.91 10.73 -15.11
C GLY A 49 12.18 9.70 -14.24
N GLN A 50 12.66 8.45 -14.17
CA GLN A 50 12.14 7.44 -13.24
C GLN A 50 13.02 7.33 -11.98
N PRO A 51 12.48 6.88 -10.83
CA PRO A 51 13.29 6.58 -9.66
C PRO A 51 14.37 5.54 -9.97
N GLY A 52 15.62 5.83 -9.60
CA GLY A 52 16.77 4.99 -9.96
C GLY A 52 17.27 5.18 -11.38
N GLU A 53 16.94 6.30 -12.04
CA GLU A 53 17.42 6.66 -13.38
C GLU A 53 18.89 6.27 -13.61
N GLY A 54 19.12 5.56 -14.71
CA GLY A 54 20.45 5.15 -15.12
C GLY A 54 20.95 3.88 -14.43
N SER A 55 20.34 3.39 -13.35
CA SER A 55 20.73 2.13 -12.71
C SER A 55 20.28 0.91 -13.53
N MET A 56 21.07 -0.16 -13.46
CA MET A 56 20.64 -1.47 -13.97
C MET A 56 19.59 -2.09 -13.04
N MET A 57 18.52 -2.61 -13.64
CA MET A 57 17.42 -3.28 -12.96
C MET A 57 17.25 -4.69 -13.54
N ALA A 58 17.15 -5.71 -12.68
CA ALA A 58 16.81 -7.07 -13.08
C ALA A 58 15.49 -7.50 -12.42
N GLU A 59 14.53 -7.90 -13.25
CA GLU A 59 13.13 -8.10 -12.89
C GLU A 59 12.65 -9.52 -13.19
N MET A 60 11.84 -10.06 -12.29
CA MET A 60 11.00 -11.22 -12.55
C MET A 60 9.61 -11.04 -11.93
N ARG A 61 8.58 -11.41 -12.69
CA ARG A 61 7.16 -11.40 -12.27
C ARG A 61 6.58 -12.82 -12.36
N GLY A 62 5.67 -13.14 -11.47
CA GLY A 62 4.92 -14.38 -11.49
C GLY A 62 3.46 -14.15 -11.11
N ASP A 63 2.56 -14.61 -11.98
CA ASP A 63 1.11 -14.63 -11.75
C ASP A 63 0.63 -16.07 -11.58
N MET A 64 -0.23 -16.31 -10.60
CA MET A 64 -0.83 -17.61 -10.35
C MET A 64 -2.35 -17.53 -10.10
N PRO A 65 -3.09 -18.63 -10.37
CA PRO A 65 -4.52 -18.72 -10.07
C PRO A 65 -4.83 -18.38 -8.60
N GLY A 66 -5.98 -17.74 -8.35
CA GLY A 66 -6.31 -17.21 -7.03
C GLY A 66 -5.74 -15.81 -6.77
N ASN A 67 -5.26 -15.14 -7.82
CA ASN A 67 -4.73 -13.78 -7.76
C ASN A 67 -3.51 -13.65 -6.84
N PHE A 68 -2.66 -14.69 -6.87
CA PHE A 68 -1.34 -14.62 -6.29
C PHE A 68 -0.40 -13.96 -7.29
N PHE A 69 0.28 -12.92 -6.83
CA PHE A 69 1.28 -12.20 -7.61
C PHE A 69 2.58 -12.13 -6.83
N ALA A 70 3.69 -12.37 -7.51
CA ALA A 70 5.03 -12.25 -7.00
C ALA A 70 5.87 -11.38 -7.92
N TRP A 71 6.66 -10.50 -7.33
CA TRP A 71 7.54 -9.61 -8.06
C TRP A 71 8.83 -9.41 -7.29
N ILE A 72 9.95 -9.58 -7.99
CA ILE A 72 11.27 -9.32 -7.46
C ILE A 72 12.01 -8.41 -8.43
N LEU A 73 12.47 -7.28 -7.88
CA LEU A 73 13.22 -6.26 -8.58
C LEU A 73 14.56 -6.09 -7.90
N ARG A 74 15.64 -6.40 -8.63
CA ARG A 74 17.00 -6.33 -8.14
C ARG A 74 17.69 -5.12 -8.74
N TYR A 75 18.51 -4.46 -7.93
CA TYR A 75 19.37 -3.35 -8.29
C TYR A 75 20.83 -3.73 -7.99
N PRO A 76 21.48 -4.53 -8.86
CA PRO A 76 22.76 -5.15 -8.54
C PRO A 76 23.88 -4.15 -8.28
N GLU A 77 23.81 -2.96 -8.87
CA GLU A 77 24.81 -1.90 -8.68
C GLU A 77 24.74 -1.27 -7.28
N GLN A 78 23.57 -1.28 -6.65
CA GLN A 78 23.30 -0.69 -5.33
C GLN A 78 23.20 -1.76 -4.22
N ASP A 79 23.16 -3.04 -4.59
CA ASP A 79 22.82 -4.18 -3.72
C ASP A 79 21.43 -4.06 -3.05
N ASP A 80 20.51 -3.36 -3.72
CA ASP A 80 19.14 -3.20 -3.27
C ASP A 80 18.19 -4.20 -3.93
N VAL A 81 17.08 -4.50 -3.23
CA VAL A 81 16.03 -5.37 -3.76
C VAL A 81 14.65 -4.93 -3.27
N ILE A 82 13.68 -4.93 -4.18
CA ILE A 82 12.26 -4.79 -3.89
C ILE A 82 11.59 -6.15 -4.11
N ILE A 83 10.86 -6.64 -3.11
CA ILE A 83 10.12 -7.90 -3.18
C ILE A 83 8.67 -7.62 -2.80
N VAL A 84 7.74 -8.00 -3.68
CA VAL A 84 6.30 -7.86 -3.45
C VAL A 84 5.64 -9.22 -3.63
N LEU A 85 4.91 -9.66 -2.60
CA LEU A 85 4.01 -10.80 -2.64
C LEU A 85 2.59 -10.31 -2.37
N ARG A 86 1.63 -10.82 -3.14
CA ARG A 86 0.22 -10.43 -3.04
C ARG A 86 -0.67 -11.65 -3.15
N ASN A 87 -1.76 -11.65 -2.38
CA ASN A 87 -2.75 -12.73 -2.29
C ASN A 87 -4.20 -12.21 -2.23
N GLY A 88 -4.50 -11.03 -2.79
CA GLY A 88 -5.83 -10.41 -2.68
C GLY A 88 -6.17 -9.50 -3.84
N TYR A 89 -7.45 -9.34 -4.17
CA TYR A 89 -7.94 -8.49 -5.26
C TYR A 89 -7.83 -6.99 -4.93
N GLY A 90 -7.69 -6.13 -5.95
CA GLY A 90 -7.47 -4.68 -5.78
C GLY A 90 -6.47 -4.09 -6.79
N SER A 91 -6.53 -2.77 -6.96
CA SER A 91 -5.55 -2.06 -7.80
C SER A 91 -4.23 -1.93 -7.05
N THR A 92 -3.14 -2.34 -7.69
CA THR A 92 -1.76 -2.07 -7.25
C THR A 92 -1.20 -0.85 -7.99
N GLU A 93 -2.07 0.10 -8.36
CA GLU A 93 -1.69 1.24 -9.19
C GLU A 93 -0.42 1.88 -8.64
N ARG A 94 0.64 1.84 -9.45
CA ARG A 94 1.93 2.47 -9.16
C ARG A 94 2.62 1.95 -7.89
N LEU A 95 2.20 0.82 -7.29
CA LEU A 95 2.88 0.24 -6.12
C LEU A 95 4.38 0.07 -6.40
N GLU A 96 4.69 -0.50 -7.56
CA GLU A 96 6.04 -0.70 -8.05
C GLU A 96 6.84 0.62 -8.10
N GLN A 97 6.31 1.61 -8.81
CA GLN A 97 6.93 2.93 -8.97
C GLN A 97 7.08 3.67 -7.64
N ASN A 98 6.14 3.49 -6.71
CA ASN A 98 6.18 4.11 -5.39
C ASN A 98 7.22 3.48 -4.48
N LEU A 99 7.37 2.15 -4.52
CA LEU A 99 8.43 1.47 -3.78
C LEU A 99 9.81 1.85 -4.34
N GLN A 100 9.95 1.95 -5.67
CA GLN A 100 11.17 2.47 -6.28
C GLN A 100 11.42 3.94 -5.89
N ALA A 101 10.38 4.77 -5.87
CA ALA A 101 10.50 6.14 -5.42
C ALA A 101 11.02 6.23 -3.98
N ILE A 102 10.47 5.42 -3.06
CA ILE A 102 10.94 5.34 -1.67
C ILE A 102 12.40 4.87 -1.61
N LEU A 103 12.75 3.81 -2.36
CA LEU A 103 14.11 3.25 -2.36
C LEU A 103 15.16 4.27 -2.84
N PHE A 104 14.81 5.08 -3.84
CA PHE A 104 15.72 6.07 -4.44
C PHE A 104 15.47 7.52 -3.95
N ASP A 105 14.88 7.70 -2.76
CA ASP A 105 14.62 9.00 -2.12
C ASP A 105 13.89 10.02 -3.03
N ARG A 106 12.92 9.54 -3.81
CA ARG A 106 11.99 10.33 -4.62
C ARG A 106 10.60 10.38 -3.98
N GLU A 107 9.82 11.40 -4.32
CA GLU A 107 8.46 11.54 -3.81
C GLU A 107 7.52 10.46 -4.42
N PRO A 108 6.94 9.56 -3.58
CA PRO A 108 6.01 8.54 -4.07
C PRO A 108 4.63 9.14 -4.33
N HIS A 109 3.96 8.65 -5.36
CA HIS A 109 2.57 8.99 -5.66
C HIS A 109 1.64 8.06 -4.89
N LEU A 110 1.46 8.34 -3.60
CA LEU A 110 0.62 7.51 -2.74
C LEU A 110 -0.83 7.43 -3.26
N PRO A 111 -1.44 6.24 -3.25
CA PRO A 111 -2.81 6.09 -3.70
C PRO A 111 -3.73 6.95 -2.83
N ARG A 112 -4.56 7.78 -3.48
CA ARG A 112 -5.61 8.53 -2.79
C ARG A 112 -6.82 7.63 -2.65
N ARG A 113 -7.35 7.51 -1.43
CA ARG A 113 -8.63 6.83 -1.22
C ARG A 113 -9.75 7.66 -1.82
N SER A 114 -10.69 7.01 -2.50
CA SER A 114 -11.91 7.68 -2.93
C SER A 114 -12.71 8.13 -1.70
N PRO A 115 -13.38 9.30 -1.74
CA PRO A 115 -14.34 9.68 -0.70
C PRO A 115 -15.39 8.59 -0.44
N LEU A 116 -15.77 7.82 -1.48
CA LEU A 116 -16.70 6.70 -1.35
C LEU A 116 -16.10 5.55 -0.52
N ASP A 117 -14.83 5.22 -0.71
CA ASP A 117 -14.15 4.18 0.06
C ASP A 117 -14.03 4.57 1.54
N ILE A 118 -13.74 5.85 1.80
CA ILE A 118 -13.70 6.40 3.16
C ILE A 118 -15.08 6.32 3.81
N ALA A 119 -16.13 6.76 3.10
CA ALA A 119 -17.49 6.71 3.60
C ALA A 119 -17.95 5.27 3.87
N ALA A 120 -17.63 4.34 2.97
CA ALA A 120 -17.92 2.92 3.14
C ALA A 120 -17.21 2.37 4.38
N GLN A 121 -15.93 2.66 4.57
CA GLN A 121 -15.17 2.20 5.73
C GLN A 121 -15.72 2.77 7.05
N VAL A 122 -16.00 4.06 7.11
CA VAL A 122 -16.58 4.72 8.29
C VAL A 122 -17.97 4.16 8.59
N GLY A 123 -18.80 3.98 7.56
CA GLY A 123 -20.13 3.38 7.70
C GLY A 123 -20.07 1.96 8.26
N TRP A 124 -19.17 1.12 7.72
CA TRP A 124 -18.99 -0.27 8.16
C TRP A 124 -18.51 -0.36 9.61
N VAL A 125 -17.52 0.44 9.99
CA VAL A 125 -17.01 0.50 11.37
C VAL A 125 -18.10 0.97 12.34
N SER A 126 -18.84 2.01 11.96
CA SER A 126 -19.91 2.57 12.80
C SER A 126 -21.04 1.58 13.02
N VAL A 127 -21.49 0.89 11.96
CA VAL A 127 -22.56 -0.11 12.06
C VAL A 127 -22.12 -1.30 12.92
N ASN A 128 -20.92 -1.86 12.69
CA ASN A 128 -20.43 -2.98 13.49
C ASN A 128 -20.25 -2.61 14.95
N TRP A 129 -19.76 -1.41 15.24
CA TRP A 129 -19.63 -0.93 16.61
C TRP A 129 -20.99 -0.78 17.30
N ILE A 130 -21.99 -0.22 16.61
CA ILE A 130 -23.36 -0.08 17.10
C ILE A 130 -23.98 -1.46 17.39
N VAL A 131 -23.80 -2.43 16.47
CA VAL A 131 -24.30 -3.79 16.62
C VAL A 131 -23.61 -4.52 17.79
N ALA A 132 -22.30 -4.33 17.97
CA ALA A 132 -21.55 -4.93 19.08
C ALA A 132 -21.88 -4.28 20.44
N HIS A 133 -22.24 -2.99 20.46
CA HIS A 133 -22.45 -2.22 21.69
C HIS A 133 -23.87 -1.62 21.77
N ARG A 134 -24.90 -2.44 21.54
CA ARG A 134 -26.32 -2.00 21.45
C ARG A 134 -26.81 -1.17 22.64
N PHE A 135 -26.36 -1.52 23.86
CA PHE A 135 -26.72 -0.77 25.07
C PHE A 135 -26.08 0.62 25.09
N LEU A 136 -24.77 0.70 24.83
CA LEU A 136 -24.02 1.95 24.87
C LEU A 136 -24.45 2.90 23.74
N SER A 137 -24.69 2.37 22.54
CA SER A 137 -25.19 3.16 21.41
C SER A 137 -26.60 3.72 21.69
N SER A 138 -27.48 2.94 22.33
CA SER A 138 -28.79 3.42 22.76
C SER A 138 -28.69 4.53 23.82
N LEU A 139 -27.79 4.39 24.79
CA LEU A 139 -27.54 5.41 25.81
C LEU A 139 -27.06 6.74 25.18
N ILE A 140 -26.13 6.67 24.23
CA ILE A 140 -25.62 7.84 23.52
C ILE A 140 -26.74 8.56 22.77
N VAL A 141 -27.62 7.82 22.07
CA VAL A 141 -28.76 8.42 21.37
C VAL A 141 -29.71 9.13 22.34
N ILE A 142 -30.03 8.49 23.48
CA ILE A 142 -30.89 9.10 24.50
C ILE A 142 -30.25 10.38 25.06
N LEU A 143 -28.95 10.36 25.35
CA LEU A 143 -28.22 11.54 25.84
C LEU A 143 -28.22 12.69 24.82
N ILE A 144 -28.05 12.39 23.53
CA ILE A 144 -28.08 13.39 22.45
C ILE A 144 -29.48 14.00 22.33
N VAL A 145 -30.53 13.18 22.35
CA VAL A 145 -31.92 13.67 22.28
C VAL A 145 -32.24 14.52 23.50
N PHE A 146 -31.86 14.06 24.69
CA PHE A 146 -32.08 14.79 25.94
C PHE A 146 -31.34 16.13 25.94
N TRP A 147 -30.07 16.14 25.54
CA TRP A 147 -29.28 17.37 25.45
C TRP A 147 -29.85 18.35 24.43
N SER A 148 -30.29 17.86 23.27
CA SER A 148 -30.91 18.68 22.23
C SER A 148 -32.22 19.31 22.71
N ALA A 149 -33.10 18.51 23.34
CA ALA A 149 -34.35 19.00 23.91
C ALA A 149 -34.11 20.02 25.04
N TRP A 150 -33.14 19.77 25.90
CA TRP A 150 -32.73 20.69 26.95
C TRP A 150 -32.20 22.01 26.38
N ALA A 151 -31.33 21.97 25.37
CA ALA A 151 -30.79 23.15 24.71
C ALA A 151 -31.88 24.00 24.04
N ILE A 152 -32.83 23.37 23.34
CA ILE A 152 -33.99 24.04 22.73
C ILE A 152 -34.85 24.70 23.80
N ARG A 153 -35.18 23.99 24.88
CA ARG A 153 -35.99 24.53 25.99
C ARG A 153 -35.31 25.71 26.68
N ARG A 154 -33.99 25.64 26.90
CA ARG A 154 -33.21 26.73 27.47
C ARG A 154 -33.21 27.97 26.57
N ARG A 155 -33.10 27.79 25.25
CA ARG A 155 -33.15 28.88 24.26
C ARG A 155 -34.52 29.56 24.21
N MET A 156 -35.61 28.79 24.16
CA MET A 156 -36.97 29.34 24.20
C MET A 156 -37.29 30.06 25.52
N GLY A 157 -36.79 29.54 26.65
CA GLY A 157 -36.92 30.19 27.96
C GLY A 157 -36.16 31.52 28.04
N SER A 158 -35.00 31.65 27.38
CA SER A 158 -34.29 32.92 27.29
C SER A 158 -34.96 33.95 26.37
N GLU A 159 -35.64 33.52 25.30
CA GLU A 159 -36.36 34.42 24.38
C GLU A 159 -37.66 34.97 25.00
N THR A 160 -38.39 34.17 25.78
CA THR A 160 -39.61 34.60 26.50
C THR A 160 -39.34 35.59 27.63
N LEU A 161 -38.13 35.61 28.20
CA LEU A 161 -37.71 36.59 29.20
C LEU A 161 -37.31 37.94 28.58
N LEU A 162 -36.92 37.97 27.30
CA LEU A 162 -36.57 39.21 26.59
C LEU A 162 -37.81 39.96 26.07
N THR A 163 -38.92 39.28 25.81
CA THR A 163 -40.19 39.89 25.37
C THR A 163 -41.09 40.35 26.52
N ARG A 164 -40.76 39.97 27.77
CA ARG A 164 -41.37 40.48 29.01
C ARG A 164 -40.41 41.44 29.72
N LYS A 165 -40.11 42.57 29.10
CA LYS A 165 -39.71 43.78 29.84
C LYS A 165 -40.73 44.88 29.54
N PRO A 166 -41.25 45.57 30.56
CA PRO A 166 -42.15 46.70 30.38
C PRO A 166 -41.47 47.87 29.67
#